data_AF-A0A813ESF6-F1
#
_entry.id   AF-A0A813ESF6-F1
#
_cell.length_a   1.000
_cell.length_b   1.000
_cell.length_c   1.000
_cell.angle_alpha   90.00
_cell.angle_beta   90.00
_cell.angle_gamma   90.00
#
_symmetry.space_group_name_H-M   'P 1'
#
loop_
_entity.id
_entity.type
_entity.pdbx_description
1 polymer ?
#
loop_
_entity_poly.entity_id
_entity_poly.type
_entity_poly.pdbx_seq_one_letter_code
_entity_poly.pdbx_strand_id
1 'polypeptide(L)'
;MGHGYKHRLVKAELISWLWDYEDKAFWQSLASFAGKDWPAFAKCVKKAWQQAGGNADDLSFLDNSQHSVNVWQLVNRTKKPGPSKKDGQLETKAELMDWLWSYENDQFLEELAASKKKSWKAFAARVKSDWKSAGGNVGQLNFLDNSQHSKDVYMVIFQNAPAWSLRGQPRQPRSLPG
;
A
#
# COMPACT_ATOMS: atom_id res chain seq x y z
N MET A 1 -18.34 5.14 -1.68
CA MET A 1 -17.08 5.51 -1.00
C MET A 1 -16.27 4.25 -0.75
N GLY A 2 -14.97 4.30 -1.02
CA GLY A 2 -14.12 3.13 -1.22
C GLY A 2 -13.55 2.50 0.06
N HIS A 3 -13.98 1.29 0.41
CA HIS A 3 -13.56 0.57 1.61
C HIS A 3 -12.04 0.38 1.77
N GLY A 4 -11.28 0.30 0.68
CA GLY A 4 -9.83 0.09 0.76
C GLY A 4 -9.02 1.33 1.10
N TYR A 5 -9.55 2.55 1.02
CA TYR A 5 -8.86 3.75 1.55
C TYR A 5 -8.77 3.67 3.08
N LYS A 6 -9.88 3.34 3.73
CA LYS A 6 -9.96 3.21 5.20
C LYS A 6 -9.02 2.12 5.73
N HIS A 7 -8.97 0.95 5.09
CA HIS A 7 -8.09 -0.15 5.53
C HIS A 7 -6.60 0.19 5.42
N ARG A 8 -6.22 1.12 4.53
CA ARG A 8 -4.81 1.49 4.30
C ARG A 8 -4.29 2.45 5.37
N LEU A 9 -5.07 3.48 5.70
CA LEU A 9 -4.73 4.42 6.78
C LEU A 9 -4.62 3.68 8.11
N VAL A 10 -5.62 2.86 8.43
CA VAL A 10 -5.63 2.07 9.66
C VAL A 10 -4.43 1.11 9.73
N LYS A 11 -3.99 0.56 8.59
CA LYS A 11 -2.82 -0.32 8.57
C LYS A 11 -1.51 0.41 8.85
N ALA A 12 -1.34 1.61 8.30
CA ALA A 12 -0.16 2.45 8.59
C ALA A 12 -0.15 2.87 10.06
N GLU A 13 -1.30 3.28 10.58
CA GLU A 13 -1.50 3.61 11.99
C GLU A 13 -1.19 2.42 12.91
N LEU A 14 -1.68 1.22 12.56
CA LEU A 14 -1.36 -0.01 13.27
C LEU A 14 0.15 -0.28 13.29
N ILE A 15 0.85 -0.12 12.16
CA ILE A 15 2.30 -0.37 12.09
C ILE A 15 3.07 0.64 12.95
N SER A 16 2.70 1.92 12.90
CA SER A 16 3.31 2.95 13.74
C SER A 16 3.10 2.63 15.22
N TRP A 17 1.86 2.34 15.62
CA TRP A 17 1.53 1.96 16.98
C TRP A 17 2.29 0.71 17.43
N LEU A 18 2.43 -0.29 16.56
CA LEU A 18 3.22 -1.49 16.83
C LEU A 18 4.71 -1.15 17.04
N TRP A 19 5.28 -0.14 16.39
CA TRP A 19 6.67 0.24 16.69
C TRP A 19 6.83 0.88 18.07
N ASP A 20 5.81 1.58 18.55
CA ASP A 20 5.82 2.24 19.85
C ASP A 20 5.27 1.34 20.99
N TYR A 21 4.83 0.12 20.67
CA TYR A 21 4.22 -0.78 21.64
C TYR A 21 5.26 -1.58 22.43
N GLU A 22 5.44 -1.27 23.72
CA GLU A 22 6.57 -1.78 24.53
C GLU A 22 6.30 -3.08 25.32
N ASP A 23 5.15 -3.73 25.13
CA ASP A 23 4.79 -4.95 25.87
C ASP A 23 5.55 -6.19 25.35
N LYS A 24 6.53 -6.64 26.13
CA LYS A 24 7.33 -7.83 25.82
C LYS A 24 6.52 -9.13 25.72
N ALA A 25 5.49 -9.31 26.56
CA ALA A 25 4.66 -10.51 26.56
C ALA A 25 3.77 -10.57 25.32
N PHE A 26 3.28 -9.42 24.86
CA PHE A 26 2.61 -9.27 23.57
C PHE A 26 3.53 -9.70 22.42
N TRP A 27 4.76 -9.17 22.34
CA TRP A 27 5.69 -9.52 21.26
C TRP A 27 6.06 -11.00 21.23
N GLN A 28 6.26 -11.61 22.39
CA GLN A 28 6.51 -13.05 22.49
C GLN A 28 5.30 -13.86 21.99
N SER A 29 4.09 -13.45 22.35
CA SER A 29 2.86 -14.07 21.88
C SER A 29 2.73 -13.94 20.36
N LEU A 30 2.91 -12.73 19.82
CA LEU A 30 2.87 -12.46 18.38
C LEU A 30 3.86 -13.32 17.60
N ALA A 31 5.10 -13.40 18.07
CA ALA A 31 6.15 -14.19 17.45
C ALA A 31 5.85 -15.69 17.46
N SER A 32 5.17 -16.19 18.51
CA SER A 32 4.78 -17.60 18.61
C SER A 32 3.74 -18.01 17.56
N PHE A 33 2.88 -17.06 17.15
CA PHE A 33 1.83 -17.26 16.14
C PHE A 33 2.32 -16.99 14.71
N ALA A 34 3.24 -16.03 14.55
CA ALA A 34 3.76 -15.66 13.24
C ALA A 34 4.37 -16.87 12.50
N GLY A 35 3.91 -17.10 11.27
CA GLY A 35 4.35 -18.23 10.42
C GLY A 35 3.68 -19.57 10.71
N LYS A 36 2.81 -19.66 11.74
CA LYS A 36 2.10 -20.90 12.11
C LYS A 36 0.58 -20.73 12.15
N ASP A 37 0.10 -19.66 12.78
CA ASP A 37 -1.33 -19.44 13.04
C ASP A 37 -1.67 -17.94 12.88
N TRP A 38 -1.95 -17.54 11.64
CA TRP A 38 -2.32 -16.16 11.31
C TRP A 38 -3.67 -15.71 11.91
N PRO A 39 -4.70 -16.57 12.02
CA PRO A 39 -5.90 -16.22 12.78
C PRO A 39 -5.61 -15.88 14.26
N ALA A 40 -4.79 -16.67 14.95
CA ALA A 40 -4.39 -16.37 16.33
C ALA A 40 -3.57 -15.08 16.43
N PHE A 41 -2.67 -14.85 15.46
CA PHE A 41 -1.93 -13.59 15.31
C PHE A 41 -2.90 -12.39 15.21
N ALA A 42 -3.85 -12.44 14.27
CA ALA A 42 -4.81 -11.36 14.04
C ALA A 42 -5.64 -11.07 15.29
N LYS A 43 -6.11 -12.12 15.98
CA LYS A 43 -6.86 -12.00 17.24
C LYS A 43 -6.03 -11.36 18.35
N CYS A 44 -4.74 -11.71 18.45
CA CYS A 44 -3.83 -11.13 19.43
C CYS A 44 -3.64 -9.63 19.19
N VAL A 45 -3.36 -9.23 17.93
CA VAL A 45 -3.22 -7.83 17.54
C VAL A 45 -4.51 -7.04 17.80
N LYS A 46 -5.67 -7.55 17.35
CA LYS A 46 -6.98 -6.90 17.55
C LYS A 46 -7.28 -6.66 19.02
N LYS A 47 -6.99 -7.63 19.89
CA LYS A 47 -7.21 -7.52 21.33
C LYS A 47 -6.33 -6.42 21.94
N ALA A 48 -5.04 -6.39 21.60
CA ALA A 48 -4.12 -5.39 22.12
C ALA A 48 -4.46 -3.97 21.62
N TRP A 49 -4.82 -3.85 20.34
CA TRP A 49 -5.31 -2.60 19.75
C TRP A 49 -6.55 -2.07 20.46
N GLN A 50 -7.51 -2.96 20.75
CA GLN A 50 -8.72 -2.60 21.49
C GLN A 50 -8.42 -2.16 22.93
N GLN A 51 -7.47 -2.82 23.60
CA GLN A 51 -7.02 -2.44 24.94
C GLN A 51 -6.31 -1.08 24.97
N ALA A 52 -5.66 -0.69 23.87
CA ALA A 52 -5.06 0.62 23.69
C ALA A 52 -6.07 1.74 23.31
N GLY A 53 -7.36 1.42 23.24
CA GLY A 53 -8.43 2.38 22.90
C GLY A 53 -8.81 2.42 21.43
N GLY A 54 -8.21 1.60 20.58
CA GLY A 54 -8.56 1.48 19.16
C GLY A 54 -9.84 0.66 18.93
N ASN A 55 -10.44 0.79 17.75
CA ASN A 55 -11.57 -0.05 17.35
C ASN A 55 -11.08 -1.32 16.62
N ALA A 56 -11.48 -2.50 17.12
CA ALA A 56 -11.09 -3.78 16.53
C ALA A 56 -11.64 -4.00 15.10
N ASP A 57 -12.77 -3.37 14.75
CA ASP A 57 -13.38 -3.48 13.41
C ASP A 57 -12.55 -2.79 12.33
N ASP A 58 -11.79 -1.76 12.72
CA ASP A 58 -10.86 -1.08 11.82
C ASP A 58 -9.75 -2.04 11.36
N LEU A 59 -9.45 -3.07 12.17
CA LEU A 59 -8.49 -4.13 11.89
C LEU A 59 -9.11 -5.38 11.24
N SER A 60 -10.35 -5.33 10.75
CA SER A 60 -11.00 -6.44 10.03
C SER A 60 -10.18 -6.97 8.86
N PHE A 61 -9.31 -6.15 8.27
CA PHE A 61 -8.39 -6.60 7.22
C PHE A 61 -7.39 -7.68 7.70
N LEU A 62 -7.09 -7.79 9.00
CA LEU A 62 -6.20 -8.81 9.54
C LEU A 62 -6.78 -10.23 9.48
N ASP A 63 -8.10 -10.36 9.27
CA ASP A 63 -8.74 -11.66 9.06
C ASP A 63 -8.26 -12.35 7.78
N ASN A 64 -7.67 -11.58 6.85
CA ASN A 64 -6.89 -12.11 5.75
C ASN A 64 -5.43 -12.33 6.19
N SER A 65 -4.98 -13.58 6.15
CA SER A 65 -3.62 -13.98 6.53
C SER A 65 -2.53 -13.21 5.77
N GLN A 66 -2.75 -12.85 4.51
CA GLN A 66 -1.78 -12.08 3.71
C GLN A 66 -1.52 -10.69 4.31
N HIS A 67 -2.55 -10.06 4.90
CA HIS A 67 -2.40 -8.78 5.56
C HIS A 67 -1.65 -8.91 6.89
N SER A 68 -1.93 -9.97 7.66
CA SER A 68 -1.20 -10.30 8.89
C SER A 68 0.28 -10.56 8.63
N VAL A 69 0.61 -11.34 7.59
CA VAL A 69 1.99 -11.56 7.13
C VAL A 69 2.68 -10.23 6.81
N ASN A 70 2.01 -9.35 6.07
CA ASN A 70 2.61 -8.09 5.66
C ASN A 70 2.85 -7.14 6.83
N VAL A 71 1.92 -7.04 7.79
CA VAL A 71 2.14 -6.26 9.03
C VAL A 71 3.34 -6.81 9.78
N TRP A 72 3.41 -8.13 9.98
CA TRP A 72 4.55 -8.76 10.66
C TRP A 72 5.89 -8.47 9.98
N GLN A 73 5.96 -8.57 8.65
CA GLN A 73 7.16 -8.26 7.88
C GLN A 73 7.58 -6.79 7.99
N LEU A 74 6.63 -5.86 7.93
CA LEU A 74 6.90 -4.42 7.99
C LEU A 74 7.41 -4.02 9.38
N VAL A 75 6.79 -4.53 10.43
CA VAL A 75 7.21 -4.26 11.82
C VAL A 75 8.62 -4.79 12.10
N ASN A 76 8.99 -5.95 11.54
CA ASN A 76 10.30 -6.58 11.75
C ASN A 76 11.40 -6.13 10.76
N ARG A 77 11.08 -5.30 9.76
CA ARG A 77 12.06 -4.82 8.75
C ARG A 77 13.12 -3.86 9.31
N THR A 78 13.01 -3.44 10.57
CA THR A 78 13.99 -2.60 11.29
C THR A 78 15.31 -3.31 11.60
N LYS A 79 15.47 -4.62 11.31
CA LYS A 79 16.78 -5.30 11.26
C LYS A 79 17.25 -5.48 9.81
N LYS A 80 17.91 -4.47 9.23
CA LYS A 80 18.45 -4.52 7.86
C LYS A 80 19.73 -5.38 7.77
N PRO A 81 19.82 -6.38 6.87
CA PRO A 81 21.08 -6.74 6.23
C PRO A 81 21.49 -5.61 5.25
N GLY A 82 22.79 -5.33 5.16
CA GLY A 82 23.34 -4.16 4.46
C GLY A 82 23.01 -4.08 2.95
N PRO A 83 23.05 -2.89 2.35
CA PRO A 83 22.51 -2.65 1.01
C PRO A 83 23.46 -3.15 -0.10
N SER A 84 22.95 -4.03 -0.97
CA SER A 84 23.52 -4.28 -2.29
C SER A 84 22.97 -3.26 -3.32
N LYS A 85 23.63 -3.11 -4.47
CA LYS A 85 23.16 -2.21 -5.56
C LYS A 85 21.78 -2.58 -6.13
N LYS A 86 21.33 -3.83 -5.98
CA LYS A 86 19.94 -4.23 -6.29
C LYS A 86 18.94 -3.66 -5.28
N ASP A 87 19.39 -3.43 -4.04
CA ASP A 87 18.55 -2.96 -2.95
C ASP A 87 18.28 -1.46 -3.07
N GLY A 88 19.21 -0.66 -3.60
CA GLY A 88 18.98 0.77 -3.83
C GLY A 88 17.83 1.08 -4.80
N GLN A 89 17.68 0.29 -5.87
CA GLN A 89 16.52 0.41 -6.77
C GLN A 89 15.22 -0.10 -6.12
N LEU A 90 15.29 -1.13 -5.28
CA LEU A 90 14.13 -1.63 -4.55
C LEU A 90 13.66 -0.66 -3.45
N GLU A 91 14.60 0.00 -2.78
CA GLU A 91 14.36 1.01 -1.76
C GLU A 91 13.78 2.27 -2.39
N THR A 92 14.39 2.78 -3.47
CA THR A 92 13.82 3.89 -4.25
C THR A 92 12.43 3.56 -4.79
N LYS A 93 12.22 2.31 -5.24
CA LYS A 93 10.90 1.85 -5.68
C LYS A 93 9.92 1.83 -4.50
N ALA A 94 10.32 1.36 -3.32
CA ALA A 94 9.47 1.38 -2.13
C ALA A 94 9.12 2.81 -1.70
N GLU A 95 10.10 3.73 -1.65
CA GLU A 95 9.89 5.15 -1.36
C GLU A 95 8.97 5.82 -2.38
N LEU A 96 9.17 5.54 -3.68
CA LEU A 96 8.26 6.03 -4.71
C LEU A 96 6.84 5.50 -4.51
N MET A 97 6.69 4.23 -4.14
CA MET A 97 5.38 3.64 -3.90
C MET A 97 4.72 4.27 -2.68
N ASP A 98 5.44 4.46 -1.58
CA ASP A 98 4.92 5.11 -0.37
C ASP A 98 4.56 6.58 -0.62
N TRP A 99 5.34 7.29 -1.45
CA TRP A 99 5.02 8.66 -1.86
C TRP A 99 3.82 8.72 -2.81
N LEU A 100 3.77 7.89 -3.85
CA LEU A 100 2.60 7.80 -4.74
C LEU A 100 1.33 7.38 -3.98
N TRP A 101 1.49 6.68 -2.85
CA TRP A 101 0.40 6.27 -1.98
C TRP A 101 -0.11 7.39 -1.05
N SER A 102 0.73 8.38 -0.76
CA SER A 102 0.41 9.60 0.00
C SER A 102 0.24 10.82 -0.90
N TYR A 103 0.26 10.63 -2.23
CA TYR A 103 0.15 11.69 -3.21
C TYR A 103 -1.31 12.09 -3.40
N GLU A 104 -1.72 13.17 -2.73
CA GLU A 104 -3.09 13.72 -2.70
C GLU A 104 -3.45 14.51 -3.98
N ASN A 105 -3.24 13.90 -5.16
CA ASN A 105 -3.68 14.47 -6.43
C ASN A 105 -4.70 13.55 -7.10
N ASP A 106 -5.95 13.65 -6.64
CA ASP A 106 -7.06 12.83 -7.13
C ASP A 106 -7.28 13.00 -8.64
N GLN A 107 -7.10 14.22 -9.16
CA GLN A 107 -7.19 14.49 -10.60
C GLN A 107 -6.14 13.69 -11.39
N PHE A 108 -4.90 13.62 -10.89
CA PHE A 108 -3.86 12.81 -11.51
C PHE A 108 -4.19 11.32 -11.49
N LEU A 109 -4.75 10.81 -10.39
CA LEU A 109 -5.17 9.41 -10.25
C LEU A 109 -6.36 9.07 -11.18
N GLU A 110 -7.32 9.98 -11.33
CA GLU A 110 -8.46 9.84 -12.23
C GLU A 110 -8.05 9.91 -13.70
N GLU A 111 -7.18 10.84 -14.08
CA GLU A 111 -6.62 10.96 -15.44
C GLU A 111 -5.83 9.68 -15.83
N LEU A 112 -5.08 9.11 -14.88
CA LEU A 112 -4.37 7.85 -15.05
C LEU A 112 -5.29 6.66 -15.25
N ALA A 113 -6.34 6.55 -14.42
CA ALA A 113 -7.31 5.46 -14.50
C ALA A 113 -8.18 5.55 -15.78
N ALA A 114 -8.49 6.77 -16.23
CA ALA A 114 -9.26 7.04 -17.45
C ALA A 114 -8.44 6.86 -18.74
N SER A 115 -7.11 6.93 -18.65
CA SER A 115 -6.22 6.77 -19.80
C SER A 115 -6.22 5.33 -20.34
N LYS A 116 -7.12 5.02 -21.28
CA LYS A 116 -7.12 3.76 -22.06
C LYS A 116 -5.85 3.56 -22.89
N LYS A 117 -5.09 4.62 -23.17
CA LYS A 117 -3.80 4.54 -23.85
C LYS A 117 -2.73 4.20 -22.81
N LYS A 118 -1.98 3.13 -23.06
CA LYS A 118 -0.76 2.72 -22.32
C LYS A 118 0.36 3.77 -22.46
N SER A 119 0.12 5.01 -22.06
CA SER A 119 1.09 6.10 -22.15
C SER A 119 2.00 6.07 -20.92
N TRP A 120 2.70 4.94 -20.71
CA TRP A 120 3.64 4.74 -19.60
C TRP A 120 4.70 5.84 -19.54
N LYS A 121 5.03 6.44 -20.70
CA LYS A 121 5.90 7.60 -20.81
C LYS A 121 5.28 8.86 -20.18
N ALA A 122 3.98 9.10 -20.37
CA ALA A 122 3.29 10.24 -19.76
C ALA A 122 3.12 10.04 -18.24
N PHE A 123 2.82 8.80 -17.81
CA PHE A 123 2.85 8.41 -16.40
C PHE A 123 4.22 8.70 -15.78
N ALA A 124 5.29 8.12 -16.33
CA ALA A 124 6.65 8.30 -15.84
C ALA A 124 7.06 9.78 -15.81
N ALA A 125 6.74 10.55 -16.85
CA ALA A 125 7.06 11.97 -16.92
C ALA A 125 6.34 12.77 -15.83
N ARG A 126 5.05 12.50 -15.59
CA ARG A 126 4.27 13.19 -14.57
C ARG A 126 4.73 12.82 -13.15
N VAL A 127 4.94 11.53 -12.88
CA VAL A 127 5.50 11.05 -11.60
C VAL A 127 6.85 11.71 -11.32
N LYS A 128 7.75 11.78 -12.32
CA LYS A 128 9.05 12.45 -12.17
C LYS A 128 8.93 13.95 -11.90
N SER A 129 8.00 14.63 -12.58
CA SER A 129 7.74 16.07 -12.38
C SER A 129 7.26 16.35 -10.96
N ASP A 130 6.32 15.52 -10.48
CA ASP A 130 5.67 15.71 -9.19
C ASP A 130 6.61 15.31 -8.04
N TRP A 131 7.40 14.24 -8.22
CA TRP A 131 8.48 13.85 -7.31
C TRP A 131 9.54 14.95 -7.16
N LYS A 132 9.94 15.58 -8.28
CA LYS A 132 10.85 16.73 -8.27
C LYS A 132 10.27 17.90 -7.48
N SER A 133 8.99 18.18 -7.67
CA SER A 133 8.28 19.28 -7.01
C SER A 133 8.15 19.05 -5.50
N ALA A 134 8.09 17.78 -5.07
CA ALA A 134 8.16 17.37 -3.67
C ALA A 134 9.58 17.34 -3.08
N GLY A 135 10.60 17.79 -3.82
CA GLY A 135 12.00 17.83 -3.35
C GLY A 135 12.79 16.53 -3.59
N GLY A 136 12.21 15.55 -4.28
CA GLY A 136 12.86 14.28 -4.60
C GLY A 136 13.87 14.39 -5.76
N ASN A 137 14.88 13.51 -5.77
CA ASN A 137 15.88 13.47 -6.84
C ASN A 137 15.36 12.65 -8.04
N VAL A 138 15.14 13.32 -9.17
CA VAL A 138 14.61 12.70 -10.41
C VAL A 138 15.52 11.58 -10.95
N GLY A 139 16.84 11.68 -10.73
CA GLY A 139 17.79 10.65 -11.17
C GLY A 139 17.55 9.29 -10.54
N GLN A 140 16.94 9.26 -9.35
CA GLN A 140 16.54 8.02 -8.67
C GLN A 140 15.38 7.32 -9.40
N LEU A 141 14.55 8.07 -10.13
CA LEU A 141 13.38 7.57 -10.86
C LEU A 141 13.67 7.21 -12.32
N ASN A 142 14.92 7.19 -12.76
CA ASN A 142 15.30 6.85 -14.14
C ASN A 142 14.86 5.43 -14.54
N PHE A 143 14.64 4.53 -13.58
CA PHE A 143 14.08 3.22 -13.87
C PHE A 143 12.67 3.28 -14.47
N LEU A 144 11.90 4.36 -14.26
CA LEU A 144 10.58 4.57 -14.86
C LEU A 144 10.64 4.80 -16.39
N ASP A 145 11.81 5.13 -16.95
CA ASP A 145 11.98 5.22 -18.41
C ASP A 145 11.86 3.85 -19.08
N ASN A 146 12.05 2.77 -18.31
CA ASN A 146 11.72 1.42 -18.73
C ASN A 146 10.21 1.19 -18.60
N SER A 147 9.55 0.92 -19.73
CA SER A 147 8.11 0.68 -19.79
C SER A 147 7.63 -0.48 -18.92
N GLN A 148 8.48 -1.49 -18.67
CA GLN A 148 8.13 -2.60 -17.79
C GLN A 148 8.08 -2.17 -16.32
N HIS A 149 9.05 -1.38 -15.85
CA HIS A 149 9.03 -0.91 -14.46
C HIS A 149 7.92 0.11 -14.19
N SER A 150 7.68 1.02 -15.15
CA SER A 150 6.53 1.92 -15.09
C SER A 150 5.21 1.16 -15.06
N LYS A 151 5.09 0.09 -15.86
CA LYS A 151 3.94 -0.80 -15.82
C LYS A 151 3.84 -1.51 -14.47
N ASP A 152 4.92 -2.03 -13.91
CA ASP A 152 4.89 -2.73 -12.61
C ASP A 152 4.41 -1.79 -11.49
N VAL A 153 4.92 -0.56 -11.43
CA VAL A 153 4.50 0.48 -10.48
C VAL A 153 3.01 0.78 -10.67
N TYR A 154 2.58 1.04 -11.90
CA TYR A 154 1.18 1.29 -12.22
C TYR A 154 0.28 0.12 -11.81
N MET A 155 0.67 -1.12 -12.11
CA MET A 155 -0.12 -2.31 -11.79
C MET A 155 -0.24 -2.52 -10.28
N VAL A 156 0.80 -2.22 -9.51
CA VAL A 156 0.71 -2.32 -8.05
C VAL A 156 -0.17 -1.21 -7.47
N ILE A 157 -0.19 -0.02 -8.05
CA ILE A 157 -1.08 1.07 -7.62
C ILE A 157 -2.55 0.79 -8.00
N PHE A 158 -2.80 0.30 -9.22
CA PHE A 158 -4.15 0.25 -9.81
C PHE A 158 -4.74 -1.15 -10.00
N GLN A 159 -3.96 -2.22 -10.13
CA GLN A 159 -4.47 -3.60 -10.27
C GLN A 159 -4.45 -4.41 -8.97
N ASN A 160 -3.55 -4.11 -8.04
CA ASN A 160 -3.68 -4.56 -6.65
C ASN A 160 -4.60 -3.65 -5.82
N ALA A 161 -5.20 -2.61 -6.45
CA ALA A 161 -6.37 -1.95 -5.90
C ALA A 161 -7.57 -2.90 -6.05
N PRO A 162 -8.30 -3.23 -4.97
CA PRO A 162 -9.46 -4.11 -5.03
C PRO A 162 -10.48 -3.66 -6.08
N ALA A 163 -11.14 -4.63 -6.73
CA ALA A 163 -11.99 -4.49 -7.92
C ALA A 163 -13.16 -3.49 -7.82
N TRP A 164 -13.41 -2.89 -6.66
CA TRP A 164 -14.38 -1.79 -6.52
C TRP A 164 -13.81 -0.43 -6.98
N SER A 165 -12.49 -0.28 -7.10
CA SER A 165 -11.83 0.94 -7.60
C SER A 165 -11.94 1.13 -9.12
N LEU A 166 -12.33 0.09 -9.88
CA LEU A 166 -12.50 0.14 -11.34
C LEU A 166 -13.98 0.29 -11.78
N ARG A 167 -14.93 0.42 -10.84
CA ARG A 167 -16.35 0.70 -11.18
C ARG A 167 -16.62 2.20 -11.27
N GLY A 168 -15.88 2.86 -12.16
CA GLY A 168 -16.16 4.21 -12.65
C GLY A 168 -16.68 4.23 -14.09
N GLN A 169 -17.13 3.09 -14.64
CA GLN A 169 -17.84 3.10 -15.91
C GLN A 169 -19.28 3.58 -15.65
N PRO A 170 -19.72 4.72 -16.23
CA PRO A 170 -21.12 5.10 -16.18
C PRO A 170 -21.93 3.98 -16.84
N ARG A 171 -22.86 3.38 -16.10
CA ARG A 171 -23.85 2.49 -16.70
C ARG A 171 -24.62 3.34 -17.71
N GLN A 172 -24.46 3.04 -19.00
CA GLN A 172 -25.37 3.61 -20.00
C GLN A 172 -26.80 3.22 -19.62
N PRO A 173 -27.77 4.15 -19.72
CA PRO A 173 -29.17 3.82 -19.52
C PRO A 173 -29.55 2.76 -20.56
N ARG A 174 -30.02 1.61 -20.10
CA ARG A 174 -30.68 0.64 -20.98
C ARG A 174 -31.95 1.32 -21.48
N SER A 175 -31.97 1.66 -22.76
CA SER A 175 -33.20 1.95 -23.48
C SER A 175 -34.11 0.73 -23.36
N LEU A 176 -35.31 0.93 -22.82
CA LEU A 176 -36.36 -0.07 -22.82
C LEU A 176 -36.93 -0.18 -24.24
N PRO A 177 -37.15 -1.38 -24.79
CA PRO A 177 -37.94 -1.52 -26.01
C PRO A 177 -39.40 -1.18 -25.70
N GLY A 178 -40.01 -0.38 -26.58
CA GLY A 178 -41.43 -0.05 -26.56
C GLY A 178 -42.32 -1.16 -27.09
#